data_AF-A0A6J3KGP1-F1
#
_entry.id   AF-A0A6J3KGP1-F1
#
_cell.length_a   1.000
_cell.length_b   1.000
_cell.length_c   1.000
_cell.angle_alpha   90.00
_cell.angle_beta   90.00
_cell.angle_gamma   90.00
#
_symmetry.space_group_name_H-M   'P 1'
#
loop_
_entity.id
_entity.type
_entity.pdbx_description
1 polymer ?
#
loop_
_entity_poly.entity_id
_entity_poly.type
_entity_poly.pdbx_seq_one_letter_code
_entity_poly.pdbx_strand_id
1 'polypeptide(L)'
;MHLSVRQPRNPNYEEDIVYVTKHNKWVLNSIGMWPAMLKGIGKFVPKIVVGLSNFVSVFNVLQFVLYVILEEKDTSLKLRFLGLICFASTNLMKYWALIARRPNIEYCIEQVQTDWKQVEFQRNRMLMLKYGKIGRDLTIYSAVFMYSSEMCYITIMQYAMASVLRENNRTTRVLVYPTYSGFFDAQKSPIYEIVYVLQCMCTLLFNSVTVACCGLAALFATHACGQIDVVISQLNDLVDGKFAKKNSKPDTRLIEIVENHIKILKYVGKIINCMKLTNNRSATVIDFLQ
;
A
#
# COMPACT_ATOMS: atom_id res chain seq x y z
N MET A 1 -26.56 -3.67 13.02
CA MET A 1 -25.65 -4.05 14.13
C MET A 1 -24.98 -2.77 14.63
N HIS A 2 -25.53 -2.18 15.69
CA HIS A 2 -24.96 -0.96 16.30
C HIS A 2 -23.67 -1.35 17.04
N LEU A 3 -22.51 -0.97 16.49
CA LEU A 3 -21.26 -0.94 17.25
C LEU A 3 -21.42 0.12 18.33
N SER A 4 -21.66 -0.31 19.57
CA SER A 4 -21.54 0.59 20.72
C SER A 4 -20.12 1.16 20.69
N VAL A 5 -20.02 2.49 20.56
CA VAL A 5 -18.73 3.19 20.62
C VAL A 5 -18.25 3.06 22.07
N ARG A 6 -17.52 1.97 22.36
CA ARG A 6 -16.84 1.82 23.65
C ARG A 6 -15.92 3.02 23.82
N GLN A 7 -16.05 3.72 24.95
CA GLN A 7 -15.15 4.81 25.29
C GLN A 7 -13.69 4.33 25.22
N PRO A 8 -12.75 5.16 24.72
CA PRO A 8 -11.34 4.81 24.63
C PRO A 8 -10.78 4.56 26.03
N ARG A 9 -10.06 3.44 26.21
CA ARG A 9 -9.43 3.06 27.49
C ARG A 9 -7.97 3.50 27.57
N ASN A 10 -7.31 3.66 26.43
CA ASN A 10 -5.95 4.21 26.34
C ASN A 10 -6.06 5.74 26.20
N PRO A 11 -5.51 6.55 27.13
CA PRO A 11 -5.50 8.01 26.99
C PRO A 11 -4.55 8.50 25.87
N ASN A 12 -3.51 7.73 25.52
CA ASN A 12 -2.47 8.13 24.57
C ASN A 12 -2.69 7.54 23.16
N TYR A 13 -3.89 7.01 22.90
CA TYR A 13 -4.18 6.26 21.67
C TYR A 13 -3.97 7.07 20.39
N GLU A 14 -4.24 8.38 20.42
CA GLU A 14 -4.08 9.25 19.25
C GLU A 14 -2.62 9.37 18.85
N GLU A 15 -1.74 9.65 19.81
CA GLU A 15 -0.29 9.74 19.59
C GLU A 15 0.28 8.42 19.09
N ASP A 16 -0.13 7.29 19.70
CA ASP A 16 0.35 5.97 19.33
C ASP A 16 -0.06 5.60 17.88
N ILE A 17 -1.33 5.82 17.52
CA ILE A 17 -1.85 5.55 16.17
C ILE A 17 -1.13 6.44 15.16
N VAL A 18 -1.01 7.74 15.44
CA VAL A 18 -0.32 8.68 14.55
C VAL A 18 1.13 8.26 14.37
N TYR A 19 1.83 7.90 15.45
CA TYR A 19 3.22 7.47 15.43
C TYR A 19 3.43 6.24 14.53
N VAL A 20 2.63 5.19 14.69
CA VAL A 20 2.78 3.93 13.95
C VAL A 20 2.33 4.06 12.49
N THR A 21 1.29 4.85 12.23
CA THR A 21 0.67 4.92 10.88
C THR A 21 1.16 6.09 10.03
N LYS A 22 1.94 7.04 10.54
CA LYS A 22 2.35 8.28 9.85
C LYS A 22 2.80 8.08 8.40
N HIS A 23 3.76 7.17 8.17
CA HIS A 23 4.36 6.96 6.86
C HIS A 23 3.39 6.23 5.92
N ASN A 24 2.72 5.19 6.42
CA ASN A 24 1.65 4.51 5.69
C ASN A 24 0.55 5.48 5.24
N LYS A 25 0.10 6.36 6.14
CA LYS A 25 -0.89 7.40 5.85
C LYS A 25 -0.41 8.38 4.79
N TRP A 26 0.85 8.81 4.86
CA TRP A 26 1.42 9.72 3.86
C TRP A 26 1.44 9.09 2.46
N VAL A 27 1.91 7.85 2.33
CA VAL A 27 1.95 7.14 1.03
C VAL A 27 0.54 6.80 0.53
N LEU A 28 -0.36 6.34 1.40
CA LEU A 28 -1.74 6.02 1.01
C LEU A 28 -2.55 7.28 0.63
N ASN A 29 -2.22 8.44 1.21
CA ASN A 29 -2.81 9.71 0.81
C ASN A 29 -2.35 10.14 -0.59
N SER A 30 -1.07 9.95 -0.95
CA SER A 30 -0.58 10.36 -2.28
C SER A 30 -1.27 9.62 -3.42
N ILE A 31 -1.68 8.38 -3.18
CA ILE A 31 -2.41 7.55 -4.15
C ILE A 31 -3.96 7.64 -4.01
N GLY A 32 -4.48 8.46 -3.10
CA GLY A 32 -5.93 8.62 -2.88
C GLY A 32 -6.62 7.43 -2.20
N MET A 33 -5.88 6.59 -1.48
CA MET A 33 -6.35 5.33 -0.90
C MET A 33 -6.56 5.35 0.62
N TRP A 34 -6.01 6.32 1.35
CA TRP A 34 -6.21 6.36 2.81
C TRP A 34 -7.70 6.52 3.15
N PRO A 35 -8.24 5.80 4.16
CA PRO A 35 -9.57 6.04 4.71
C PRO A 35 -9.64 7.48 5.21
N ALA A 36 -10.07 8.36 4.32
CA ALA A 36 -10.27 9.75 4.63
C ALA A 36 -11.51 9.85 5.52
N MET A 37 -11.28 10.03 6.83
CA MET A 37 -12.28 10.52 7.79
C MET A 37 -12.69 11.99 7.48
N LEU A 38 -12.66 12.39 6.21
CA LEU A 38 -13.04 13.73 5.77
C LEU A 38 -14.57 13.78 5.68
N LYS A 39 -15.18 14.70 6.44
CA LYS A 39 -16.62 15.01 6.34
C LYS A 39 -16.82 16.08 5.25
N GLY A 40 -17.96 16.05 4.54
CA GLY A 40 -18.31 17.03 3.50
C GLY A 40 -17.64 16.81 2.14
N ILE A 41 -17.28 17.90 1.45
CA ILE A 41 -16.73 17.92 0.08
C ILE A 41 -15.40 17.15 -0.02
N GLY A 42 -14.65 17.04 1.08
CA GLY A 42 -13.39 16.28 1.15
C GLY A 42 -13.51 14.77 0.85
N LYS A 43 -14.73 14.20 0.83
CA LYS A 43 -14.96 12.81 0.40
C LYS A 43 -14.76 12.58 -1.09
N PHE A 44 -14.89 13.62 -1.92
CA PHE A 44 -14.74 13.52 -3.37
C PHE A 44 -13.27 13.58 -3.79
N VAL A 45 -12.41 14.25 -3.02
CA VAL A 45 -10.98 14.43 -3.35
C VAL A 45 -10.27 13.10 -3.62
N PRO A 46 -10.36 12.06 -2.78
CA PRO A 46 -9.73 10.77 -3.07
C PRO A 46 -10.27 10.11 -4.35
N LYS A 47 -11.56 10.28 -4.66
CA LYS A 47 -12.17 9.72 -5.87
C LYS A 47 -11.67 10.43 -7.13
N ILE A 48 -11.53 11.76 -7.08
CA ILE A 48 -10.98 12.56 -8.18
C ILE A 48 -9.51 12.20 -8.42
N VAL A 49 -8.71 12.11 -7.34
CA VAL A 49 -7.30 11.70 -7.43
C VAL A 49 -7.18 10.31 -8.05
N VAL A 50 -7.96 9.33 -7.59
CA VAL A 50 -7.94 7.99 -8.16
C VAL A 50 -8.34 7.99 -9.65
N GLY A 51 -9.39 8.73 -10.02
CA GLY A 51 -9.86 8.84 -11.40
C GLY A 51 -8.83 9.48 -12.33
N LEU A 52 -8.23 10.61 -11.90
CA LEU A 52 -7.20 11.31 -12.66
C LEU A 52 -5.94 10.46 -12.81
N SER A 53 -5.45 9.87 -11.72
CA SER A 53 -4.30 8.96 -11.73
C SER A 53 -4.52 7.77 -12.66
N ASN A 54 -5.72 7.19 -12.66
CA ASN A 54 -6.07 6.10 -13.57
C ASN A 54 -6.08 6.54 -15.03
N PHE A 55 -6.70 7.69 -15.34
CA PHE A 55 -6.74 8.25 -16.68
C PHE A 55 -5.32 8.49 -17.23
N VAL A 56 -4.47 9.16 -16.45
CA VAL A 56 -3.07 9.42 -16.82
C VAL A 56 -2.30 8.12 -17.04
N SER A 57 -2.47 7.13 -16.16
CA SER A 57 -1.74 5.85 -16.26
C SER A 57 -2.14 5.06 -17.51
N VAL A 58 -3.44 4.91 -17.77
CA VAL A 58 -3.96 4.19 -18.95
C VAL A 58 -3.53 4.89 -20.23
N PHE A 59 -3.62 6.22 -20.26
CA PHE A 59 -3.20 7.01 -21.41
C PHE A 59 -1.71 6.80 -21.73
N ASN A 60 -0.83 6.85 -20.71
CA ASN A 60 0.61 6.62 -20.92
C ASN A 60 0.91 5.20 -21.41
N VAL A 61 0.28 4.17 -20.83
CA VAL A 61 0.47 2.78 -21.28
C VAL A 61 -0.02 2.61 -22.72
N LEU A 62 -1.16 3.21 -23.07
CA LEU A 62 -1.71 3.16 -24.43
C LEU A 62 -0.76 3.81 -25.45
N GLN A 63 -0.25 5.01 -25.15
CA GLN A 63 0.70 5.70 -26.01
C GLN A 63 1.97 4.88 -26.23
N PHE A 64 2.47 4.22 -25.19
CA PHE A 64 3.67 3.39 -25.28
C PHE A 64 3.43 2.12 -26.12
N VAL A 65 2.28 1.46 -25.94
CA VAL A 65 1.89 0.29 -26.75
C VAL A 65 1.76 0.69 -28.24
N LEU A 66 1.12 1.82 -28.53
CA LEU A 66 0.95 2.30 -29.90
C LEU A 66 2.29 2.62 -30.56
N TYR A 67 3.23 3.24 -29.83
CA TYR A 67 4.59 3.48 -30.33
C TYR A 67 5.27 2.18 -30.78
N VAL A 68 5.24 1.15 -29.93
CA VAL A 68 5.91 -0.13 -30.20
C VAL A 68 5.28 -0.88 -31.39
N ILE A 69 3.96 -0.79 -31.55
CA ILE A 69 3.24 -1.46 -32.65
C ILE A 69 3.44 -0.72 -33.97
N LEU A 70 3.29 0.60 -33.97
CA LEU A 70 3.13 1.41 -35.19
C LEU A 70 4.41 2.11 -35.68
N GLU A 71 5.30 2.50 -34.77
CA GLU A 71 6.48 3.32 -35.13
C GLU A 71 7.79 2.54 -35.05
N GLU A 72 7.92 1.67 -34.05
CA GLU A 72 9.14 0.87 -33.90
C GLU A 72 9.23 -0.15 -35.05
N LYS A 73 10.40 -0.28 -35.67
CA LYS A 73 10.63 -1.23 -36.78
C LYS A 73 11.64 -2.32 -36.43
N ASP A 74 12.51 -2.07 -35.46
CA ASP A 74 13.52 -3.04 -35.03
C ASP A 74 12.91 -4.09 -34.09
N THR A 75 12.95 -5.36 -34.51
CA THR A 75 12.44 -6.51 -33.75
C THR A 75 13.12 -6.69 -32.39
N SER A 76 14.42 -6.39 -32.28
CA SER A 76 15.18 -6.50 -31.02
C SER A 76 14.74 -5.45 -30.01
N LEU A 77 14.55 -4.20 -30.46
CA LEU A 77 14.02 -3.13 -29.63
C LEU A 77 12.56 -3.37 -29.25
N LYS A 78 11.73 -3.88 -30.16
CA LYS A 78 10.35 -4.30 -29.85
C LYS A 78 10.30 -5.31 -28.71
N LEU A 79 11.18 -6.31 -28.71
CA LEU A 79 11.20 -7.32 -27.65
C LEU A 79 11.57 -6.70 -26.29
N ARG A 80 12.53 -5.77 -26.25
CA ARG A 80 12.87 -5.03 -25.03
C ARG A 80 11.70 -4.16 -24.54
N PHE A 81 11.04 -3.44 -25.45
CA PHE A 81 9.88 -2.62 -25.09
C PHE A 81 8.67 -3.46 -24.67
N LEU A 82 8.48 -4.66 -25.22
CA LEU A 82 7.46 -5.59 -24.77
C LEU A 82 7.64 -5.94 -23.29
N GLY A 83 8.87 -6.17 -22.84
CA GLY A 83 9.19 -6.34 -21.42
C GLY A 83 8.78 -5.14 -20.56
N LEU A 84 9.04 -3.92 -21.04
CA LEU A 84 8.64 -2.68 -20.37
C LEU A 84 7.11 -2.48 -20.35
N ILE A 85 6.40 -2.85 -21.43
CA ILE A 85 4.93 -2.82 -21.49
C ILE A 85 4.34 -3.80 -20.47
N CYS A 86 4.84 -5.04 -20.42
CA CYS A 86 4.41 -6.02 -19.43
C CYS A 86 4.64 -5.53 -17.99
N PHE A 87 5.79 -4.89 -17.74
CA PHE A 87 6.09 -4.28 -16.45
C PHE A 87 5.11 -3.15 -16.10
N ALA A 88 4.87 -2.20 -17.02
CA ALA A 88 3.93 -1.10 -16.82
C ALA A 88 2.50 -1.62 -16.56
N SER A 89 2.08 -2.62 -17.33
CA SER A 89 0.77 -3.26 -17.20
C SER A 89 0.62 -3.97 -15.85
N THR A 90 1.67 -4.64 -15.37
CA THR A 90 1.68 -5.26 -14.05
C THR A 90 1.51 -4.23 -12.93
N ASN A 91 2.15 -3.06 -13.04
CA ASN A 91 1.99 -2.00 -12.04
C ASN A 91 0.59 -1.37 -12.07
N LEU A 92 -0.01 -1.21 -13.26
CA LEU A 92 -1.40 -0.78 -13.40
C LEU A 92 -2.37 -1.81 -12.79
N MET A 93 -2.14 -3.10 -13.02
CA MET A 93 -2.91 -4.18 -12.40
C MET A 93 -2.79 -4.17 -10.87
N LYS A 94 -1.59 -3.93 -10.32
CA LYS A 94 -1.39 -3.77 -8.87
C LYS A 94 -2.18 -2.58 -8.33
N TYR A 95 -2.20 -1.46 -9.05
CA TYR A 95 -2.96 -0.28 -8.65
C TYR A 95 -4.47 -0.56 -8.62
N TRP A 96 -5.01 -1.19 -9.67
CA TRP A 96 -6.42 -1.62 -9.69
C TRP A 96 -6.76 -2.63 -8.60
N ALA A 97 -5.88 -3.60 -8.35
CA ALA A 97 -6.05 -4.56 -7.27
C ALA A 97 -6.11 -3.84 -5.90
N LEU A 98 -5.25 -2.85 -5.68
CA LEU A 98 -5.25 -2.05 -4.46
C LEU A 98 -6.57 -1.27 -4.29
N ILE A 99 -7.07 -0.63 -5.37
CA ILE A 99 -8.36 0.07 -5.39
C ILE A 99 -9.52 -0.89 -5.07
N ALA A 100 -9.56 -2.06 -5.72
CA ALA A 100 -10.61 -3.05 -5.52
C ALA A 100 -10.63 -3.61 -4.09
N ARG A 101 -9.48 -3.65 -3.41
CA ARG A 101 -9.34 -4.12 -2.02
C ARG A 101 -9.55 -3.03 -0.98
N ARG A 102 -9.84 -1.78 -1.38
CA ARG A 102 -10.04 -0.66 -0.46
C ARG A 102 -10.92 -0.98 0.76
N PRO A 103 -12.12 -1.59 0.63
CA PRO A 103 -12.97 -1.85 1.80
C PRO A 103 -12.31 -2.79 2.83
N ASN A 104 -11.51 -3.75 2.37
CA ASN A 104 -10.79 -4.66 3.25
C ASN A 104 -9.62 -3.94 3.95
N ILE A 105 -8.93 -3.05 3.26
CA ILE A 105 -7.86 -2.22 3.81
C ILE A 105 -8.43 -1.30 4.89
N GLU A 106 -9.54 -0.60 4.60
CA GLU A 106 -10.22 0.27 5.55
C GLU A 106 -10.63 -0.50 6.81
N TYR A 107 -11.25 -1.67 6.65
CA TYR A 107 -11.58 -2.56 7.78
C TYR A 107 -10.35 -2.93 8.62
N CYS A 108 -9.24 -3.29 7.98
CA CYS A 108 -8.02 -3.68 8.69
C CYS A 108 -7.40 -2.50 9.46
N ILE A 109 -7.41 -1.30 8.87
CA ILE A 109 -6.96 -0.07 9.53
C ILE A 109 -7.88 0.30 10.71
N GLU A 110 -9.18 0.20 10.54
CA GLU A 110 -10.17 0.44 11.61
C GLU A 110 -9.97 -0.54 12.78
N GLN A 111 -9.66 -1.80 12.49
CA GLN A 111 -9.35 -2.78 13.54
C GLN A 111 -8.09 -2.41 14.31
N VAL A 112 -7.00 -2.03 13.61
CA VAL A 112 -5.76 -1.54 14.25
C VAL A 112 -6.08 -0.36 15.17
N GLN A 113 -6.80 0.64 14.67
CA GLN A 113 -7.19 1.81 15.47
C GLN A 113 -8.06 1.44 16.67
N THR A 114 -8.97 0.49 16.51
CA THR A 114 -9.85 0.01 17.58
C THR A 114 -9.02 -0.67 18.67
N ASP A 115 -8.08 -1.54 18.30
CA ASP A 115 -7.21 -2.22 19.26
C ASP A 115 -6.34 -1.22 20.04
N TRP A 116 -5.80 -0.18 19.38
CA TRP A 116 -5.07 0.91 20.04
C TRP A 116 -5.92 1.74 21.01
N LYS A 117 -7.22 1.90 20.72
CA LYS A 117 -8.17 2.58 21.62
C LYS A 117 -8.56 1.73 22.83
N GLN A 118 -8.61 0.41 22.66
CA GLN A 118 -9.10 -0.52 23.68
C GLN A 118 -8.00 -1.06 24.61
N VAL A 119 -6.73 -0.84 24.31
CA VAL A 119 -5.62 -1.29 25.18
C VAL A 119 -5.69 -0.58 26.54
N GLU A 120 -5.87 -1.35 27.62
CA GLU A 120 -6.03 -0.83 28.98
C GLU A 120 -4.73 -0.86 29.77
N PHE A 121 -3.95 -1.93 29.63
CA PHE A 121 -2.73 -2.15 30.40
C PHE A 121 -1.49 -1.54 29.72
N GLN A 122 -0.70 -0.78 30.48
CA GLN A 122 0.54 -0.17 30.00
C GLN A 122 1.53 -1.21 29.45
N ARG A 123 1.63 -2.40 30.06
CA ARG A 123 2.46 -3.50 29.54
C ARG A 123 2.05 -3.91 28.12
N ASN A 124 0.76 -4.06 27.87
CA ASN A 124 0.23 -4.45 26.56
C ASN A 124 0.47 -3.33 25.53
N ARG A 125 0.30 -2.06 25.95
CA ARG A 125 0.62 -0.89 25.13
C ARG A 125 2.11 -0.87 24.74
N MET A 126 3.03 -1.14 25.68
CA MET A 126 4.46 -1.20 25.38
C MET A 126 4.81 -2.31 24.38
N LEU A 127 4.18 -3.49 24.49
CA LEU A 127 4.35 -4.57 23.51
C LEU A 127 3.84 -4.14 22.12
N MET A 128 2.63 -3.58 22.04
CA MET A 128 2.10 -3.07 20.78
C MET A 128 2.98 -1.97 20.17
N LEU A 129 3.56 -1.08 21.00
CA LEU A 129 4.50 -0.04 20.54
C LEU A 129 5.81 -0.63 20.01
N LYS A 130 6.33 -1.68 20.65
CA LYS A 130 7.53 -2.40 20.17
C LYS A 130 7.32 -2.91 18.75
N TYR A 131 6.21 -3.61 18.50
CA TYR A 131 5.88 -4.12 17.16
C TYR A 131 5.50 -3.00 16.19
N GLY A 132 4.77 -1.98 16.64
CA GLY A 132 4.44 -0.80 15.84
C GLY A 132 5.68 -0.04 15.37
N LYS A 133 6.74 0.03 16.20
CA LYS A 133 8.04 0.58 15.79
C LYS A 133 8.70 -0.27 14.72
N ILE A 134 8.73 -1.59 14.87
CA ILE A 134 9.26 -2.52 13.85
C ILE A 134 8.50 -2.33 12.52
N GLY A 135 7.17 -2.28 12.54
CA GLY A 135 6.36 -2.09 11.34
C GLY A 135 6.60 -0.73 10.67
N ARG A 136 6.76 0.32 11.47
CA ARG A 136 7.13 1.66 10.98
C ARG A 136 8.51 1.64 10.33
N ASP A 137 9.51 1.06 10.97
CA ASP A 137 10.88 1.02 10.46
C ASP A 137 10.94 0.22 9.15
N LEU A 138 10.25 -0.93 9.08
CA LEU A 138 10.09 -1.70 7.82
C LEU A 138 9.45 -0.87 6.70
N THR A 139 8.43 -0.08 7.02
CA THR A 139 7.79 0.82 6.04
C THR A 139 8.77 1.89 5.54
N ILE A 140 9.56 2.48 6.44
CA ILE A 140 10.57 3.50 6.08
C ILE A 140 11.66 2.88 5.20
N TYR A 141 12.22 1.73 5.59
CA TYR A 141 13.25 1.05 4.80
C TYR A 141 12.72 0.66 3.41
N SER A 142 11.50 0.13 3.34
CA SER A 142 10.85 -0.16 2.06
C SER A 142 10.70 1.09 1.20
N ALA A 143 10.20 2.21 1.76
CA ALA A 143 10.06 3.45 1.01
C ALA A 143 11.40 3.99 0.50
N VAL A 144 12.42 4.06 1.36
CA VAL A 144 13.76 4.57 0.99
C VAL A 144 14.38 3.70 -0.11
N PHE A 145 14.32 2.37 0.04
CA PHE A 145 14.87 1.45 -0.95
C PHE A 145 14.17 1.59 -2.30
N MET A 146 12.84 1.68 -2.31
CA MET A 146 12.04 1.76 -3.53
C MET A 146 12.20 3.09 -4.26
N TYR A 147 12.14 4.22 -3.55
CA TYR A 147 12.32 5.54 -4.17
C TYR A 147 13.76 5.75 -4.65
N SER A 148 14.76 5.34 -3.86
CA SER A 148 16.17 5.44 -4.29
C SER A 148 16.46 4.59 -5.53
N SER A 149 15.92 3.36 -5.60
CA SER A 149 16.08 2.49 -6.77
C SER A 149 15.49 3.12 -8.04
N GLU A 150 14.30 3.73 -7.94
CA GLU A 150 13.67 4.44 -9.06
C GLU A 150 14.47 5.67 -9.49
N MET A 151 14.92 6.49 -8.54
CA MET A 151 15.74 7.67 -8.84
C MET A 151 17.07 7.29 -9.51
N CYS A 152 17.73 6.23 -9.03
CA CYS A 152 18.93 5.69 -9.66
C CYS A 152 18.65 5.22 -11.09
N TYR A 153 17.57 4.46 -11.31
CA TYR A 153 17.18 3.98 -12.63
C TYR A 153 16.95 5.14 -13.62
N ILE A 154 16.15 6.14 -13.22
CA ILE A 154 15.87 7.31 -14.06
C ILE A 154 17.17 8.06 -14.39
N THR A 155 18.02 8.32 -13.39
CA THR A 155 19.27 9.07 -13.57
C THR A 155 20.23 8.35 -14.52
N ILE A 156 20.45 7.05 -14.32
CA ILE A 156 21.33 6.24 -15.17
C ILE A 156 20.80 6.17 -16.60
N MET A 157 19.49 5.94 -16.77
CA MET A 157 18.86 5.89 -18.08
C MET A 157 19.01 7.21 -18.83
N GLN A 158 18.75 8.34 -18.16
CA GLN A 158 18.88 9.66 -18.76
C GLN A 158 20.33 9.96 -19.16
N TYR A 159 21.30 9.64 -18.30
CA TYR A 159 22.71 9.85 -18.59
C TYR A 159 23.21 8.98 -19.76
N ALA A 160 22.88 7.69 -19.74
CA ALA A 160 23.29 6.75 -20.79
C ALA A 160 22.65 7.08 -22.15
N MET A 161 21.39 7.53 -22.17
CA MET A 161 20.73 7.93 -23.42
C MET A 161 21.25 9.28 -23.92
N ALA A 162 21.53 10.23 -23.02
CA ALA A 162 22.13 11.51 -23.37
C ALA A 162 23.52 11.34 -24.02
N SER A 163 24.35 10.41 -23.53
CA SER A 163 25.66 10.13 -24.14
C SER A 163 25.53 9.55 -25.55
N VAL A 164 24.62 8.60 -25.77
CA VAL A 164 24.38 7.97 -27.08
C VAL A 164 23.83 8.96 -28.12
N LEU A 165 22.97 9.90 -27.70
CA LEU A 165 22.42 10.92 -28.60
C LEU A 165 23.46 11.95 -29.00
N ARG A 166 24.36 12.32 -28.08
CA ARG A 166 25.47 13.24 -28.33
C ARG A 166 26.48 12.67 -29.33
N GLU A 167 26.75 11.37 -29.25
CA GLU A 167 27.60 10.67 -30.23
C GLU A 167 26.96 10.59 -31.63
N ASN A 168 25.63 10.47 -31.69
CA ASN A 168 24.90 10.33 -32.96
C ASN A 168 24.46 11.65 -33.60
N ASN A 169 24.85 12.83 -33.08
CA ASN A 169 24.41 14.16 -33.53
C ASN A 169 22.88 14.30 -33.69
N ARG A 170 22.09 13.54 -32.93
CA ARG A 170 20.62 13.59 -32.96
C ARG A 170 20.13 14.51 -31.85
N THR A 171 19.32 15.52 -32.20
CA THR A 171 18.68 16.46 -31.25
C THR A 171 17.37 15.93 -30.67
N THR A 172 17.19 14.61 -30.58
CA THR A 172 15.97 14.01 -30.06
C THR A 172 16.01 14.02 -28.53
N ARG A 173 14.99 14.59 -27.89
CA ARG A 173 14.86 14.63 -26.43
C ARG A 173 14.37 13.27 -25.91
N VAL A 174 14.97 12.79 -24.81
CA VAL A 174 14.69 11.47 -24.21
C VAL A 174 13.45 11.54 -23.33
N LEU A 175 12.43 10.72 -23.62
CA LEU A 175 11.28 10.51 -22.74
C LEU A 175 11.52 9.29 -21.83
N VAL A 176 10.82 9.21 -20.70
CA VAL A 176 10.88 8.05 -19.80
C VAL A 176 10.34 6.80 -20.50
N TYR A 177 9.26 6.98 -21.26
CA TYR A 177 8.73 5.99 -22.18
C TYR A 177 8.55 6.61 -23.57
N PRO A 178 8.93 5.91 -24.65
CA PRO A 178 8.57 6.30 -26.01
C PRO A 178 7.05 6.52 -26.13
N THR A 179 6.66 7.58 -26.84
CA THR A 179 5.26 8.00 -27.00
C THR A 179 4.94 8.07 -28.47
N TYR A 180 3.78 7.56 -28.87
CA TYR A 180 3.33 7.56 -30.25
C TYR A 180 3.15 8.99 -30.78
N SER A 181 3.85 9.32 -31.86
CA SER A 181 3.89 10.67 -32.43
C SER A 181 2.63 11.04 -33.24
N GLY A 182 1.77 10.07 -33.56
CA GLY A 182 0.58 10.30 -34.38
C GLY A 182 -0.55 11.10 -33.71
N PHE A 183 -0.58 11.21 -32.37
CA PHE A 183 -1.54 12.07 -31.68
C PHE A 183 -1.03 13.49 -31.45
N PHE A 184 0.25 13.63 -31.11
CA PHE A 184 0.92 14.90 -30.90
C PHE A 184 2.43 14.71 -31.03
N ASP A 185 3.12 15.76 -31.46
CA ASP A 185 4.58 15.75 -31.58
C ASP A 185 5.22 15.99 -30.20
N ALA A 186 5.55 14.89 -29.51
CA ALA A 186 6.13 14.90 -28.18
C ALA A 186 7.57 15.48 -28.13
N GLN A 187 8.17 15.84 -29.26
CA GLN A 187 9.51 16.46 -29.32
C GLN A 187 9.45 17.99 -29.31
N LYS A 188 8.28 18.59 -29.61
CA LYS A 188 8.08 20.04 -29.58
C LYS A 188 7.86 20.55 -28.17
N SER A 189 8.44 21.71 -27.87
CA SER A 189 8.11 22.46 -26.66
C SER A 189 6.79 23.21 -26.86
N PRO A 190 5.87 23.26 -25.87
CA PRO A 190 5.98 22.76 -24.49
C PRO A 190 5.47 21.32 -24.27
N ILE A 191 5.13 20.59 -25.35
CA ILE A 191 4.50 19.26 -25.27
C ILE A 191 5.44 18.24 -24.65
N TYR A 192 6.72 18.27 -25.02
CA TYR A 192 7.75 17.39 -24.44
C TYR A 192 7.77 17.48 -22.91
N GLU A 193 7.83 18.69 -22.37
CA GLU A 193 7.93 18.94 -20.94
C GLU A 193 6.68 18.44 -20.20
N ILE A 194 5.49 18.64 -20.78
CA ILE A 194 4.23 18.16 -20.23
C ILE A 194 4.19 16.61 -20.18
N VAL A 195 4.53 15.96 -21.29
CA VAL A 195 4.52 14.49 -21.40
C VAL A 195 5.55 13.88 -20.45
N TYR A 196 6.74 14.46 -20.38
CA TYR A 196 7.80 14.03 -19.47
C TYR A 196 7.33 14.08 -18.00
N VAL A 197 6.73 15.21 -17.58
CA VAL A 197 6.19 15.35 -16.21
C VAL A 197 5.08 14.33 -15.96
N LEU A 198 4.15 14.13 -16.90
CA LEU A 198 3.08 13.14 -16.75
C LEU A 198 3.61 11.71 -16.61
N GLN A 199 4.65 11.35 -17.38
CA GLN A 199 5.31 10.05 -17.27
C GLN A 199 6.00 9.88 -15.92
N CYS A 200 6.75 10.88 -15.46
CA CYS A 200 7.36 10.87 -14.13
C CYS A 200 6.33 10.69 -13.01
N MET A 201 5.21 11.42 -13.09
CA MET A 201 4.11 11.28 -12.12
C MET A 201 3.48 9.87 -12.17
N CYS A 202 3.37 9.27 -13.35
CA CYS A 202 2.88 7.89 -13.51
C CYS A 202 3.83 6.86 -12.87
N THR A 203 5.14 7.00 -13.06
CA THR A 203 6.12 6.08 -12.46
C THR A 203 6.16 6.23 -10.93
N LEU A 204 6.15 7.47 -10.43
CA LEU A 204 6.05 7.77 -9.00
C LEU A 204 4.77 7.20 -8.37
N LEU A 205 3.64 7.25 -9.08
CA LEU A 205 2.40 6.63 -8.64
C LEU A 205 2.56 5.12 -8.50
N PHE A 206 3.09 4.44 -9.51
CA PHE A 206 3.33 2.98 -9.47
C PHE A 206 4.30 2.57 -8.37
N ASN A 207 5.35 3.36 -8.13
CA ASN A 207 6.27 3.13 -7.03
C ASN A 207 5.57 3.33 -5.68
N SER A 208 4.79 4.40 -5.53
CA SER A 208 3.98 4.69 -4.34
C SER A 208 2.99 3.55 -4.03
N VAL A 209 2.36 2.96 -5.06
CA VAL A 209 1.47 1.79 -4.90
C VAL A 209 2.22 0.61 -4.30
N THR A 210 3.44 0.34 -4.77
CA THR A 210 4.22 -0.79 -4.26
C THR A 210 4.70 -0.52 -2.82
N VAL A 211 5.17 0.69 -2.52
CA VAL A 211 5.51 1.11 -1.14
C VAL A 211 4.29 1.02 -0.22
N ALA A 212 3.11 1.40 -0.69
CA ALA A 212 1.87 1.29 0.07
C ALA A 212 1.53 -0.17 0.39
N CYS A 213 1.65 -1.08 -0.57
CA CYS A 213 1.45 -2.52 -0.35
C CYS A 213 2.42 -3.08 0.71
N CYS A 214 3.72 -2.78 0.58
CA CYS A 214 4.73 -3.21 1.53
C CYS A 214 4.51 -2.63 2.93
N GLY A 215 4.17 -1.33 3.00
CA GLY A 215 3.89 -0.65 4.27
C GLY A 215 2.63 -1.19 4.97
N LEU A 216 1.55 -1.43 4.22
CA LEU A 216 0.33 -2.06 4.76
C LEU A 216 0.62 -3.48 5.25
N ALA A 217 1.39 -4.26 4.50
CA ALA A 217 1.80 -5.60 4.91
C ALA A 217 2.60 -5.57 6.21
N ALA A 218 3.60 -4.68 6.31
CA ALA A 218 4.40 -4.50 7.51
C ALA A 218 3.54 -4.06 8.70
N LEU A 219 2.65 -3.08 8.51
CA LEU A 219 1.74 -2.60 9.55
C LEU A 219 0.83 -3.72 10.08
N PHE A 220 0.16 -4.44 9.19
CA PHE A 220 -0.78 -5.49 9.56
C PHE A 220 -0.11 -6.71 10.18
N ALA A 221 1.00 -7.16 9.59
CA ALA A 221 1.75 -8.30 10.12
C ALA A 221 2.31 -8.00 11.50
N THR A 222 2.96 -6.85 11.68
CA THR A 222 3.53 -6.49 12.99
C THR A 222 2.46 -6.20 14.03
N HIS A 223 1.33 -5.59 13.66
CA HIS A 223 0.19 -5.45 14.58
C HIS A 223 -0.35 -6.80 15.02
N ALA A 224 -0.54 -7.74 14.09
CA ALA A 224 -0.98 -9.10 14.44
C ALA A 224 0.03 -9.80 15.37
N CYS A 225 1.33 -9.73 15.09
CA CYS A 225 2.37 -10.24 15.99
C CYS A 225 2.30 -9.60 17.38
N GLY A 226 2.11 -8.28 17.47
CA GLY A 226 1.97 -7.58 18.74
C GLY A 226 0.74 -8.01 19.53
N GLN A 227 -0.39 -8.23 18.86
CA GLN A 227 -1.60 -8.76 19.52
C GLN A 227 -1.41 -10.20 20.02
N ILE A 228 -0.71 -11.05 19.26
CA ILE A 228 -0.38 -12.41 19.69
C ILE A 228 0.51 -12.39 20.94
N ASP A 229 1.55 -11.54 20.95
CA ASP A 229 2.43 -11.37 22.12
C ASP A 229 1.67 -10.85 23.35
N VAL A 230 0.69 -9.98 23.16
CA VAL A 230 -0.21 -9.54 24.23
C VAL A 230 -1.03 -10.71 24.78
N VAL A 231 -1.60 -11.55 23.92
CA VAL A 231 -2.34 -12.76 24.34
C VAL A 231 -1.45 -13.73 25.09
N ILE A 232 -0.23 -14.00 24.62
CA ILE A 232 0.76 -14.85 25.30
C ILE A 232 1.10 -14.26 26.67
N SER A 233 1.31 -12.94 26.75
CA SER A 233 1.57 -12.25 28.00
C SER A 233 0.41 -12.35 28.99
N GLN A 234 -0.84 -12.33 28.52
CA GLN A 234 -2.03 -12.50 29.35
C GLN A 234 -2.19 -13.94 29.85
N LEU A 235 -1.87 -14.94 29.02
CA LEU A 235 -1.85 -16.35 29.40
C LEU A 235 -0.82 -16.60 30.51
N ASN A 236 0.40 -16.08 30.36
CA ASN A 236 1.44 -16.21 31.38
C ASN A 236 1.02 -15.55 32.70
N ASP A 237 0.34 -14.40 32.65
CA ASP A 237 -0.19 -13.76 33.87
C ASP A 237 -1.39 -14.50 34.49
N LEU A 238 -2.15 -15.26 33.68
CA LEU A 238 -3.20 -16.13 34.19
C LEU A 238 -2.60 -17.29 35.02
N VAL A 239 -1.46 -17.85 34.57
CA VAL A 239 -0.74 -18.93 35.26
C VAL A 239 0.02 -18.42 36.48
N ASP A 240 0.76 -17.32 36.33
CA ASP A 240 1.60 -16.75 37.39
C ASP A 240 0.79 -16.02 38.49
N GLY A 241 -0.44 -15.57 38.18
CA GLY A 241 -1.31 -14.86 39.11
C GLY A 241 -0.83 -13.47 39.58
N LYS A 242 0.27 -12.96 39.02
CA LYS A 242 0.99 -11.76 39.51
C LYS A 242 0.20 -10.47 39.40
N PHE A 243 -0.64 -10.32 38.37
CA PHE A 243 -1.36 -9.07 38.08
C PHE A 243 -2.88 -9.28 37.90
N ALA A 244 -3.42 -10.33 38.51
CA ALA A 244 -4.86 -10.59 38.49
C ALA A 244 -5.63 -9.32 38.91
N LYS A 245 -6.60 -8.90 38.08
CA LYS A 245 -7.56 -7.86 38.47
C LYS A 245 -8.18 -8.34 39.78
N LYS A 246 -7.96 -7.60 40.87
CA LYS A 246 -8.50 -7.92 42.20
C LYS A 246 -10.00 -8.17 42.00
N ASN A 247 -10.47 -9.42 42.16
CA ASN A 247 -11.85 -9.91 41.96
C ASN A 247 -12.26 -10.52 40.59
N SER A 248 -11.37 -10.75 39.62
CA SER A 248 -11.74 -11.48 38.38
C SER A 248 -11.52 -12.99 38.51
N LYS A 249 -12.57 -13.79 38.27
CA LYS A 249 -12.46 -15.26 38.22
C LYS A 249 -11.51 -15.70 37.09
N PRO A 250 -10.65 -16.71 37.30
CA PRO A 250 -9.73 -17.21 36.28
C PRO A 250 -10.45 -17.67 35.02
N ASP A 251 -11.63 -18.29 35.14
CA ASP A 251 -12.45 -18.73 34.00
C ASP A 251 -12.89 -17.55 33.12
N THR A 252 -13.30 -16.44 33.72
CA THR A 252 -13.71 -15.23 32.98
C THR A 252 -12.53 -14.61 32.22
N ARG A 253 -11.34 -14.61 32.81
CA ARG A 253 -10.12 -14.13 32.16
C ARG A 253 -9.69 -15.05 31.00
N LEU A 254 -9.82 -16.36 31.18
CA LEU A 254 -9.53 -17.33 30.12
C LEU A 254 -10.47 -17.14 28.93
N ILE A 255 -11.76 -16.92 29.18
CA ILE A 255 -12.75 -16.60 28.13
C ILE A 255 -12.33 -15.34 27.36
N GLU A 256 -11.98 -14.25 28.06
CA GLU A 256 -11.51 -13.01 27.40
C GLU A 256 -10.26 -13.24 26.54
N ILE A 257 -9.31 -14.06 27.00
CA ILE A 257 -8.09 -14.40 26.26
C ILE A 257 -8.43 -15.19 24.99
N VAL A 258 -9.30 -16.20 25.08
CA VAL A 258 -9.73 -17.01 23.94
C VAL A 258 -10.49 -16.17 22.92
N GLU A 259 -11.38 -15.28 23.39
CA GLU A 259 -12.09 -14.33 22.51
C GLU A 259 -11.13 -13.40 21.77
N ASN A 260 -10.12 -12.86 22.46
CA ASN A 260 -9.08 -12.04 21.84
C ASN A 260 -8.25 -12.84 20.83
N HIS A 261 -7.89 -14.09 21.14
CA HIS A 261 -7.18 -14.97 20.21
C HIS A 261 -8.00 -15.25 18.93
N ILE A 262 -9.29 -15.58 19.07
CA ILE A 262 -10.20 -15.78 17.94
C ILE A 262 -10.34 -14.50 17.12
N LYS A 263 -10.41 -13.32 17.77
CA LYS A 263 -10.46 -12.01 17.09
C LYS A 263 -9.20 -11.80 16.23
N ILE A 264 -8.02 -12.14 16.75
CA ILE A 264 -6.75 -12.05 16.01
C ILE A 264 -6.76 -13.01 14.82
N LEU A 265 -7.20 -14.26 14.98
CA LEU A 265 -7.28 -15.22 13.86
C LEU A 265 -8.21 -14.71 12.76
N LYS A 266 -9.37 -14.15 13.11
CA LYS A 266 -10.29 -13.50 12.16
C LYS A 266 -9.62 -12.32 11.45
N TYR A 267 -8.87 -11.49 12.18
CA TYR A 267 -8.12 -10.36 11.63
C TYR A 267 -7.04 -10.83 10.64
N VAL A 268 -6.23 -11.83 11.00
CA VAL A 268 -5.22 -12.43 10.11
C VAL A 268 -5.86 -13.01 8.85
N GLY A 269 -7.01 -13.70 8.97
CA GLY A 269 -7.77 -14.18 7.81
C GLY A 269 -8.20 -13.04 6.87
N LYS A 270 -8.61 -11.90 7.42
CA LYS A 270 -8.94 -10.69 6.63
C LYS A 270 -7.71 -10.06 5.99
N ILE A 271 -6.58 -10.01 6.69
CA ILE A 271 -5.30 -9.54 6.14
C ILE A 271 -4.89 -10.40 4.94
N ILE A 272 -4.96 -11.73 5.07
CA ILE A 272 -4.61 -12.66 3.99
C ILE A 272 -5.48 -12.40 2.76
N ASN A 273 -6.79 -12.22 2.94
CA ASN A 273 -7.71 -11.88 1.85
C ASN A 273 -7.46 -10.48 1.25
N CYS A 274 -6.94 -9.55 2.05
CA CYS A 274 -6.54 -8.23 1.60
C CYS A 274 -5.24 -8.27 0.77
N MET A 275 -4.27 -9.08 1.17
CA MET A 275 -2.93 -9.14 0.57
C MET A 275 -2.78 -10.15 -0.56
N LYS A 276 -3.67 -11.15 -0.68
CA LYS A 276 -3.66 -12.08 -1.83
C LYS A 276 -4.11 -11.36 -3.11
N LEU A 277 -3.17 -11.24 -4.05
CA LEU A 277 -3.36 -10.70 -5.41
C LEU A 277 -4.23 -11.61 -6.29
N THR A 278 -4.40 -12.88 -5.95
CA THR A 278 -5.31 -13.82 -6.61
C THR A 278 -6.61 -13.94 -5.80
N ASN A 279 -7.71 -13.57 -6.43
CA ASN A 279 -9.04 -13.82 -5.91
C ASN A 279 -9.31 -15.32 -6.00
N ASN A 280 -9.20 -16.07 -4.90
CA ASN A 280 -9.71 -17.44 -4.87
C ASN A 280 -11.25 -17.39 -4.73
N ARG A 281 -11.92 -16.79 -5.73
CA ARG A 281 -13.37 -16.93 -5.92
C ARG A 281 -13.76 -18.31 -6.45
N SER A 282 -12.77 -19.17 -6.70
CA SER A 282 -12.89 -20.61 -6.92
C SER A 282 -13.24 -21.41 -5.66
N ALA A 283 -13.26 -20.80 -4.46
CA ALA A 283 -13.72 -21.49 -3.24
C ALA A 283 -15.26 -21.56 -3.13
N THR A 284 -16.00 -20.75 -3.91
CA THR A 284 -17.49 -20.77 -3.86
C THR A 284 -18.12 -21.97 -4.57
N VAL A 285 -17.34 -22.82 -5.25
CA VAL A 285 -17.85 -24.04 -5.92
C VAL A 285 -17.70 -25.28 -5.02
N ILE A 286 -16.89 -25.22 -3.95
CA ILE A 286 -16.72 -26.35 -3.02
C ILE A 286 -17.73 -26.27 -1.85
N ASP A 287 -18.20 -25.06 -1.50
CA ASP A 287 -19.26 -24.87 -0.47
C ASP A 287 -20.69 -25.17 -0.97
N PHE A 288 -20.86 -25.78 -2.15
CA PHE A 288 -22.15 -26.26 -2.66
C PHE A 288 -22.30 -27.80 -2.58
N LEU A 289 -21.28 -28.51 -2.06
CA LEU A 289 -21.32 -29.97 -1.82
C LEU A 289 -20.69 -30.33 -0.46
N GLN A 290 -21.07 -29.62 0.59
CA GLN A 290 -21.07 -30.06 1.99
C GLN A 290 -22.33 -29.54 2.67
#